data_AF-A0A2V8JXX0-F1
#
_entry.id   AF-A0A2V8JXX0-F1
#
_cell.length_a   1.000
_cell.length_b   1.000
_cell.length_c   1.000
_cell.angle_alpha   90.00
_cell.angle_beta   90.00
_cell.angle_gamma   90.00
#
_symmetry.space_group_name_H-M   'P 1'
#
loop_
_entity.id
_entity.type
_entity.pdbx_description
1 polymer ?
#
loop_
_entity_poly.entity_id
_entity_poly.type
_entity_poly.pdbx_seq_one_letter_code
_entity_poly.pdbx_strand_id
1 'polypeptide(L)'
;MNDPEAIPYFLWDEPMTVAQFKERLASASIPERMRLIGKLLREARDTDVWRFLTPFEVWRQWDAIAPHLGRRRAFWEFLFHRWHEEGLLGER
;
A
#
# COMPACT_ATOMS: atom_id res chain seq x y z
N MET A 1 -10.94 7.47 7.32
CA MET A 1 -10.12 8.21 6.34
C MET A 1 -10.93 8.51 5.08
N ASN A 2 -12.02 9.28 5.23
CA ASN A 2 -12.82 9.76 4.08
C ASN A 2 -12.69 11.27 3.88
N ASP A 3 -12.20 11.97 4.90
CA ASP A 3 -11.91 13.40 4.82
C ASP A 3 -10.59 13.60 4.06
N PRO A 4 -10.59 14.35 2.93
CA PRO A 4 -9.39 14.61 2.13
C PRO A 4 -8.33 15.43 2.87
N GLU A 5 -8.73 16.27 3.83
CA GLU A 5 -7.83 17.17 4.57
C GLU A 5 -7.29 16.54 5.85
N ALA A 6 -7.84 15.40 6.27
CA ALA A 6 -7.34 14.67 7.43
C ALA A 6 -5.94 14.10 7.16
N ILE A 7 -5.07 14.16 8.17
CA ILE A 7 -3.77 13.48 8.15
C ILE A 7 -3.97 12.02 8.59
N PRO A 8 -3.66 11.02 7.74
CA PRO A 8 -3.72 9.62 8.13
C PRO A 8 -2.81 9.33 9.32
N TYR A 9 -3.30 8.57 10.30
CA TYR A 9 -2.54 8.23 11.53
C TYR A 9 -1.20 7.53 11.25
N PHE A 10 -1.07 6.86 10.12
CA PHE A 10 0.14 6.13 9.72
C PHE A 10 1.21 7.02 9.07
N LEU A 11 0.92 8.32 8.85
CA LEU A 11 1.84 9.33 8.30
C LEU A 11 2.36 10.29 9.38
N TRP A 12 2.51 9.82 10.62
CA TRP A 12 2.89 10.67 11.76
C TRP A 12 4.30 11.27 11.65
N ASP A 13 5.21 10.62 10.94
CA ASP A 13 6.61 11.00 10.68
C ASP A 13 6.79 11.87 9.43
N GLU A 14 5.91 11.73 8.44
CA GLU A 14 5.90 12.50 7.20
C GLU A 14 4.47 12.99 6.91
N PRO A 15 3.97 14.00 7.64
CA PRO A 15 2.57 14.39 7.60
C PRO A 15 2.13 14.87 6.21
N MET A 16 1.12 14.21 5.66
CA MET A 16 0.41 14.58 4.44
C MET A 16 -1.08 14.35 4.65
N THR A 17 -1.93 15.18 4.03
CA THR A 17 -3.37 14.92 4.01
C THR A 17 -3.69 13.68 3.16
N VAL A 18 -4.89 13.11 3.32
CA VAL A 18 -5.36 12.01 2.46
C VAL A 18 -5.26 12.38 0.97
N ALA A 19 -5.63 13.61 0.61
CA ALA A 19 -5.54 14.10 -0.77
C ALA A 19 -4.09 14.17 -1.27
N GLN A 20 -3.19 14.74 -0.46
CA GLN A 20 -1.76 14.84 -0.79
C GLN A 20 -1.12 13.46 -0.94
N PHE A 21 -1.44 12.52 -0.06
CA PHE A 21 -0.89 11.16 -0.13
C PHE A 21 -1.37 10.42 -1.39
N LYS A 22 -2.65 10.56 -1.74
CA LYS A 22 -3.19 10.00 -3.00
C LYS A 22 -2.52 10.59 -4.23
N GLU A 23 -2.36 11.91 -4.26
CA GLU A 23 -1.63 12.60 -5.34
C GLU A 23 -0.19 12.09 -5.44
N ARG A 24 0.50 11.95 -4.29
CA ARG A 24 1.87 11.46 -4.27
C ARG A 24 1.99 10.02 -4.77
N LEU A 25 1.04 9.13 -4.42
CA LEU A 25 1.00 7.77 -4.95
C LEU A 25 0.79 7.75 -6.48
N ALA A 26 0.13 8.75 -7.05
CA ALA A 26 -0.12 8.85 -8.48
C ALA A 26 1.06 9.48 -9.27
N SER A 27 1.71 10.51 -8.73
CA SER A 27 2.68 11.33 -9.46
C SER A 27 4.14 11.17 -9.05
N ALA A 28 4.43 10.45 -7.96
CA ALA A 28 5.81 10.18 -7.55
C ALA A 28 6.60 9.34 -8.57
N SER A 29 7.93 9.46 -8.53
CA SER A 29 8.82 8.54 -9.23
C SER A 29 8.58 7.09 -8.78
N ILE A 30 8.88 6.12 -9.63
CA ILE A 30 8.66 4.70 -9.32
C ILE A 30 9.28 4.30 -7.97
N PRO A 31 10.56 4.61 -7.65
CA PRO A 31 11.15 4.23 -6.37
C PRO A 31 10.42 4.84 -5.17
N GLU A 32 10.02 6.10 -5.29
CA GLU A 32 9.32 6.81 -4.22
C GLU A 32 7.91 6.24 -4.03
N ARG A 33 7.20 5.95 -5.12
CA ARG A 33 5.91 5.26 -5.07
C ARG A 33 6.02 3.92 -4.35
N MET A 34 7.04 3.11 -4.64
CA MET A 34 7.25 1.81 -3.97
C MET A 34 7.51 1.99 -2.47
N ARG A 35 8.32 2.99 -2.08
CA ARG A 35 8.56 3.35 -0.68
C ARG A 35 7.25 3.70 0.04
N LEU A 36 6.41 4.54 -0.57
CA LEU A 36 5.15 5.00 0.00
C LEU A 36 4.12 3.88 0.12
N ILE A 37 3.98 3.03 -0.90
CA ILE A 37 3.13 1.82 -0.83
C ILE A 37 3.63 0.89 0.27
N GLY A 38 4.94 0.66 0.35
CA GLY A 38 5.55 -0.13 1.41
C GLY A 38 5.23 0.43 2.80
N LYS A 39 5.32 1.76 2.99
CA LYS A 39 4.94 2.43 4.24
C LYS A 39 3.46 2.20 4.56
N LEU A 40 2.56 2.40 3.61
CA LEU A 40 1.13 2.18 3.79
C LEU A 40 0.84 0.74 4.28
N LEU A 41 1.42 -0.27 3.62
CA LEU A 41 1.23 -1.68 3.96
C LEU A 41 1.84 -2.06 5.33
N ARG A 42 2.90 -1.38 5.76
CA ARG A 42 3.52 -1.60 7.08
C ARG A 42 2.68 -1.00 8.21
N GLU A 43 2.25 0.23 8.04
CA GLU A 43 1.81 1.09 9.15
C GLU A 43 0.28 1.25 9.24
N ALA A 44 -0.45 1.12 8.12
CA ALA A 44 -1.90 1.20 8.13
C ALA A 44 -2.54 -0.13 8.52
N ARG A 45 -3.76 -0.06 9.06
CA ARG A 45 -4.66 -1.22 9.19
C ARG A 45 -4.93 -1.80 7.81
N ASP A 46 -4.99 -3.12 7.73
CA ASP A 46 -5.13 -3.86 6.46
C ASP A 46 -6.33 -3.39 5.63
N THR A 47 -7.47 -3.11 6.28
CA THR A 47 -8.69 -2.64 5.62
C THR A 47 -8.59 -1.20 5.10
N ASP A 48 -7.72 -0.40 5.70
CA ASP A 48 -7.53 1.00 5.32
C ASP A 48 -6.58 1.16 4.13
N VAL A 49 -5.69 0.19 3.89
CA VAL A 49 -4.81 0.14 2.70
C VAL A 49 -5.65 0.28 1.42
N TRP A 50 -6.79 -0.41 1.38
CA TRP A 50 -7.66 -0.45 0.20
C TRP A 50 -8.40 0.85 -0.11
N ARG A 51 -8.24 1.87 0.73
CA ARG A 51 -8.71 3.24 0.44
C ARG A 51 -7.78 4.00 -0.51
N PHE A 52 -6.56 3.49 -0.70
CA PHE A 52 -5.51 4.14 -1.49
C PHE A 52 -5.05 3.29 -2.68
N LEU A 53 -5.18 1.97 -2.59
CA LEU A 53 -4.70 1.01 -3.59
C LEU A 53 -5.72 -0.11 -3.75
N THR A 54 -5.64 -0.83 -4.86
CA THR A 54 -6.31 -2.11 -5.05
C THR A 54 -5.36 -3.28 -4.75
N PRO A 55 -5.87 -4.46 -4.35
CA PRO A 55 -5.07 -5.68 -4.23
C PRO A 55 -4.27 -6.00 -5.51
N PHE A 56 -4.87 -5.78 -6.69
CA PHE A 56 -4.24 -6.02 -7.98
C PHE A 56 -3.03 -5.10 -8.23
N GLU A 57 -3.14 -3.81 -7.94
CA GLU A 57 -2.02 -2.86 -8.09
C GLU A 57 -0.83 -3.24 -7.22
N VAL A 58 -1.09 -3.67 -5.98
CA VAL A 58 -0.04 -4.12 -5.06
C VAL A 58 0.58 -5.43 -5.55
N TRP A 59 -0.25 -6.39 -5.97
CA TRP A 59 0.22 -7.70 -6.44
C TRP A 59 1.13 -7.59 -7.67
N ARG A 60 0.74 -6.77 -8.65
CA ARG A 60 1.50 -6.53 -9.88
C ARG A 60 2.89 -5.95 -9.62
N GLN A 61 3.03 -5.18 -8.55
CA GLN A 61 4.28 -4.50 -8.18
C GLN A 61 4.99 -5.17 -7.00
N TRP A 62 4.57 -6.37 -6.62
CA TRP A 62 4.95 -6.99 -5.36
C TRP A 62 6.46 -7.16 -5.18
N ASP A 63 7.22 -7.48 -6.24
CA ASP A 63 8.67 -7.67 -6.14
C ASP A 63 9.41 -6.39 -5.76
N ALA A 64 8.87 -5.24 -6.17
CA ALA A 64 9.43 -3.93 -5.86
C ALA A 64 8.96 -3.41 -4.49
N ILE A 65 7.77 -3.82 -4.04
CA ILE A 65 7.18 -3.41 -2.76
C ILE A 65 7.70 -4.24 -1.59
N ALA A 66 7.80 -5.56 -1.76
CA ALA A 66 8.12 -6.51 -0.70
C ALA A 66 9.41 -6.19 0.09
N PRO A 67 10.51 -5.71 -0.54
CA PRO A 67 11.72 -5.29 0.18
C PRO A 67 11.47 -4.19 1.21
N HIS A 68 10.45 -3.36 1.01
CA HIS A 68 10.10 -2.29 1.93
C HIS A 68 9.29 -2.77 3.13
N LEU A 69 8.76 -4.00 3.18
CA LEU A 69 7.75 -4.37 4.18
C LEU A 69 8.29 -4.84 5.52
N GLY A 70 9.58 -5.18 5.60
CA GLY A 70 10.21 -5.68 6.83
C GLY A 70 9.40 -6.81 7.47
N ARG A 71 9.05 -6.66 8.76
CA ARG A 71 8.31 -7.69 9.53
C ARG A 71 6.90 -7.98 9.02
N ARG A 72 6.26 -7.04 8.31
CA ARG A 72 4.91 -7.20 7.78
C ARG A 72 4.87 -7.98 6.46
N ARG A 73 6.03 -8.22 5.84
CA ARG A 73 6.16 -8.95 4.58
C ARG A 73 5.45 -10.31 4.62
N ALA A 74 5.75 -11.14 5.61
CA ALA A 74 5.22 -12.51 5.68
C ALA A 74 3.68 -12.56 5.77
N PHE A 75 3.08 -11.60 6.49
CA PHE A 75 1.62 -11.48 6.57
C PHE A 75 1.01 -11.18 5.19
N TRP A 76 1.57 -10.21 4.47
CA TRP A 76 1.09 -9.83 3.14
C TRP A 76 1.36 -10.92 2.09
N GLU A 77 2.50 -11.60 2.15
CA GLU A 77 2.78 -12.77 1.29
C GLU A 77 1.75 -13.86 1.49
N PHE A 78 1.45 -14.20 2.75
CA PHE A 78 0.42 -15.16 3.07
C PHE A 78 -0.95 -14.73 2.50
N LEU A 79 -1.36 -13.48 2.71
CA LEU A 79 -2.65 -12.98 2.26
C LEU A 79 -2.77 -13.00 0.72
N PHE A 80 -1.75 -12.49 0.01
CA PHE A 80 -1.78 -12.47 -1.45
C PHE A 80 -1.69 -13.87 -2.06
N HIS A 81 -0.94 -14.79 -1.44
CA HIS A 81 -0.91 -16.17 -1.89
C HIS A 81 -2.31 -16.80 -1.83
N ARG A 82 -3.04 -16.63 -0.72
CA ARG A 82 -4.43 -17.11 -0.59
C ARG A 82 -5.35 -16.49 -1.63
N TRP A 83 -5.28 -15.18 -1.83
CA TRP A 83 -6.11 -14.51 -2.83
C TRP A 83 -5.78 -14.93 -4.27
N HIS A 84 -4.53 -15.26 -4.56
CA HIS A 84 -4.13 -15.83 -5.84
C HIS A 84 -4.73 -17.23 -6.04
N GLU A 85 -4.63 -18.11 -5.03
CA GLU A 85 -5.25 -19.46 -5.06
C GLU A 85 -6.77 -19.40 -5.28
N GLU A 86 -7.43 -18.39 -4.71
CA GLU A 86 -8.87 -18.17 -4.85
C GLU A 86 -9.27 -17.43 -6.15
N GLY A 87 -8.32 -17.06 -7.00
CA GLY A 87 -8.58 -16.34 -8.26
C GLY A 87 -9.04 -14.89 -8.08
N LEU A 88 -8.80 -14.30 -6.89
CA LEU A 88 -9.16 -12.92 -6.55
C LEU A 88 -8.10 -11.92 -7.01
N LEU A 89 -6.90 -12.41 -7.34
CA LEU A 89 -5.84 -11.63 -7.96
C LEU A 89 -5.76 -11.99 -9.45
N GLY A 90 -5.64 -10.97 -10.30
CA GLY A 90 -5.33 -11.19 -11.71
C GLY A 90 -3.91 -11.74 -11.91
N GLU A 91 -3.57 -12.01 -13.18
CA GLU A 91 -2.21 -12.39 -13.56
C GLU A 91 -1.20 -11.31 -13.15
N ARG A 92 0.00 -11.77 -12.77
CA ARG A 92 1.07 -10.91 -12.26
C ARG A 92 1.84 -10.22 -13.38
#